data_AF-A0A7J9MCL1-F1
#
_entry.id   AF-A0A7J9MCL1-F1
#
_cell.length_a   1.000
_cell.length_b   1.000
_cell.length_c   1.000
_cell.angle_alpha   90.00
_cell.angle_beta   90.00
_cell.angle_gamma   90.00
#
_symmetry.space_group_name_H-M   'P 1'
#
loop_
_entity.id
_entity.type
_entity.pdbx_description
1 polymer ?
#
loop_
_entity_poly.entity_id
_entity_poly.type
_entity_poly.pdbx_seq_one_letter_code
_entity_poly.pdbx_strand_id
1 'polypeptide(L)'
;MGNCCSIQIGFENFLLRGWVCVVGHANYVCKLKQTLPTLSAALQELRAQRNDMQREVDVAEQRLLKPFEQVQLWLSKAETMITKAEKLIEDSPRQMNNLCLGSCASKNFLSSYKFGKNITKMLQEINDHVSKGAFKKVAESRPSASVVVRPEEQPIGLESTIEKVWHCIVDKDVGIIGLYGLGGVGV
;
A
#
# COMPACT_ATOMS: atom_id res chain seq x y z
N MET A 1 7.74 50.96 -62.50
CA MET A 1 6.78 50.71 -61.41
C MET A 1 6.65 49.22 -61.23
N GLY A 2 6.86 48.71 -60.01
CA GLY A 2 6.80 47.29 -59.69
C GLY A 2 7.49 47.03 -58.36
N ASN A 3 6.86 47.50 -57.28
CA ASN A 3 7.38 47.47 -55.92
C ASN A 3 7.32 46.05 -55.34
N CYS A 4 8.45 45.54 -54.83
CA CYS A 4 8.51 44.32 -54.03
C CYS A 4 7.88 44.59 -52.65
N CYS A 5 6.63 44.19 -52.46
CA CYS A 5 5.99 44.20 -51.15
C CYS A 5 6.43 42.99 -50.31
N SER A 6 7.09 43.33 -49.21
CA SER A 6 7.72 42.51 -48.18
C SER A 6 6.83 41.41 -47.60
N ILE A 7 7.25 40.14 -47.78
CA ILE A 7 6.80 39.00 -46.97
C ILE A 7 7.72 38.94 -45.74
N GLN A 8 7.64 39.92 -44.84
CA GLN A 8 8.53 39.98 -43.66
C GLN A 8 7.80 39.93 -42.32
N ILE A 9 6.46 39.99 -42.31
CA ILE A 9 5.65 40.09 -41.07
C ILE A 9 5.12 38.71 -40.60
N GLY A 10 5.19 37.67 -41.44
CA GLY A 10 4.71 36.31 -41.10
C GLY A 10 5.77 35.39 -40.50
N PHE A 11 7.05 35.56 -40.84
CA PHE A 11 8.11 34.61 -40.50
C PHE A 11 8.61 34.80 -39.05
N GLU A 12 8.81 36.04 -38.61
CA GLU A 12 9.22 36.38 -37.24
C GLU A 12 8.21 35.86 -36.19
N ASN A 13 6.91 36.09 -36.42
CA ASN A 13 5.86 35.59 -35.52
C ASN A 13 5.76 34.06 -35.49
N PHE A 14 6.05 33.40 -36.61
CA PHE A 14 6.10 31.94 -36.70
C PHE A 14 7.34 31.36 -36.01
N LEU A 15 8.49 31.98 -36.17
CA LEU A 15 9.75 31.61 -35.50
C LEU A 15 9.69 31.86 -34.00
N LEU A 16 9.14 32.99 -33.55
CA LEU A 16 8.93 33.29 -32.12
C LEU A 16 7.98 32.29 -31.47
N ARG A 17 6.86 31.95 -32.14
CA ARG A 17 5.90 30.95 -31.63
C ARG A 17 6.48 29.54 -31.64
N GLY A 18 7.27 29.19 -32.66
CA GLY A 18 8.01 27.93 -32.75
C GLY A 18 9.06 27.81 -31.64
N TRP A 19 9.84 28.86 -31.40
CA TRP A 19 10.88 28.91 -30.36
C TRP A 19 10.30 28.79 -28.95
N VAL A 20 9.23 29.53 -28.64
CA VAL A 20 8.52 29.42 -27.36
C VAL A 20 8.02 27.99 -27.12
N CYS A 21 7.48 27.33 -28.15
CA CYS A 21 7.07 25.93 -28.06
C CYS A 21 8.24 24.98 -27.82
N VAL A 22 9.37 25.16 -28.53
CA VAL A 22 10.57 24.30 -28.39
C VAL A 22 11.21 24.48 -27.02
N VAL A 23 11.35 25.71 -26.53
CA VAL A 23 11.90 26.01 -25.19
C VAL A 23 10.99 25.45 -24.10
N GLY A 24 9.67 25.66 -24.20
CA GLY A 24 8.71 25.10 -23.25
C GLY A 24 8.73 23.57 -23.21
N HIS A 25 8.88 22.94 -24.37
CA HIS A 25 9.02 21.49 -24.51
C HIS A 25 10.32 20.96 -23.89
N ALA A 26 11.46 21.58 -24.19
CA ALA A 26 12.74 21.20 -23.61
C ALA A 26 12.73 21.33 -22.08
N ASN A 27 12.17 22.41 -21.55
CA ASN A 27 12.01 22.62 -20.12
C ASN A 27 11.13 21.54 -19.47
N TYR A 28 10.03 21.15 -20.13
CA TYR A 28 9.16 20.07 -19.64
C TYR A 28 9.89 18.73 -19.57
N VAL A 29 10.64 18.36 -20.62
CA VAL A 29 11.42 17.11 -20.66
C VAL A 29 12.51 17.12 -19.58
N CYS A 30 13.21 18.24 -19.41
CA CYS A 30 14.21 18.41 -18.34
C CYS A 30 13.58 18.25 -16.96
N LYS A 31 12.43 18.89 -16.71
CA LYS A 31 11.71 18.77 -15.44
C LYS A 31 11.26 17.33 -15.19
N LEU A 32 10.74 16.65 -16.21
CA LEU A 32 10.33 15.25 -16.09
C LEU A 32 11.52 14.33 -15.76
N LYS A 33 12.67 14.52 -16.42
CA LYS A 33 13.93 13.81 -16.11
C LYS A 33 14.35 14.02 -14.65
N GLN A 34 14.16 15.21 -14.10
CA GLN A 34 14.49 15.54 -12.71
C GLN A 34 13.49 14.97 -11.71
N THR A 35 12.20 14.84 -12.07
CA THR A 35 11.16 14.27 -11.19
C THR A 35 11.28 12.76 -11.02
N LEU A 36 11.84 12.05 -12.00
CA LEU A 36 11.95 10.58 -11.96
C LEU A 36 12.79 10.05 -10.79
N PRO A 37 13.99 10.61 -10.49
CA PRO A 37 14.73 10.29 -9.27
C PRO A 37 13.91 10.51 -8.00
N THR A 38 13.13 11.60 -7.91
CA THR A 38 12.27 11.87 -6.75
C THR A 38 11.19 10.82 -6.59
N LEU A 39 10.54 10.40 -7.69
CA LEU A 39 9.58 9.29 -7.67
C LEU A 39 10.23 7.99 -7.22
N SER A 40 11.44 7.69 -7.70
CA SER A 40 12.18 6.49 -7.31
C SER A 40 12.52 6.51 -5.82
N ALA A 41 12.97 7.64 -5.27
CA ALA A 41 13.27 7.78 -3.86
C ALA A 41 12.02 7.59 -2.97
N ALA A 42 10.91 8.26 -3.31
CA ALA A 42 9.64 8.10 -2.60
C ALA A 42 9.11 6.65 -2.66
N LEU A 43 9.32 5.98 -3.79
CA LEU A 43 8.96 4.57 -3.95
C LEU A 43 9.81 3.65 -3.05
N GLN A 44 11.10 3.93 -2.87
CA GLN A 44 11.95 3.18 -1.94
C GLN A 44 11.51 3.37 -0.49
N GLU A 45 11.15 4.60 -0.11
CA GLU A 45 10.62 4.89 1.22
C GLU A 45 9.32 4.12 1.49
N LEU A 46 8.37 4.15 0.54
CA LEU A 46 7.13 3.40 0.64
C LEU A 46 7.38 1.89 0.78
N ARG A 47 8.35 1.33 0.04
CA ARG A 47 8.73 -0.09 0.17
C ARG A 47 9.28 -0.42 1.54
N ALA A 48 10.18 0.41 2.05
CA ALA A 48 10.76 0.21 3.37
C ALA A 48 9.66 0.19 4.43
N GLN A 49 8.79 1.21 4.43
CA GLN A 49 7.68 1.30 5.37
C GLN A 49 6.69 0.14 5.24
N ARG A 50 6.37 -0.28 4.01
CA ARG A 50 5.51 -1.46 3.73
C ARG A 50 6.12 -2.73 4.30
N ASN A 51 7.42 -2.95 4.08
CA ASN A 51 8.12 -4.14 4.55
C ASN A 51 8.20 -4.17 6.08
N ASP A 52 8.48 -3.03 6.70
CA ASP A 52 8.54 -2.91 8.16
C ASP A 52 7.16 -3.24 8.78
N MET A 53 6.09 -2.65 8.23
CA MET A 53 4.74 -2.88 8.70
C MET A 53 4.25 -4.31 8.45
N GLN A 54 4.62 -4.92 7.31
CA GLN A 54 4.34 -6.33 7.06
C GLN A 54 5.02 -7.21 8.12
N ARG A 55 6.28 -6.94 8.48
CA ARG A 55 6.96 -7.70 9.55
C ARG A 55 6.23 -7.56 10.89
N GLU A 56 5.74 -6.37 11.23
CA GLU A 56 4.95 -6.19 12.47
C GLU A 56 3.64 -6.96 12.46
N VAL A 57 2.96 -7.01 11.30
CA VAL A 57 1.77 -7.83 11.09
C VAL A 57 2.09 -9.32 11.25
N ASP A 58 3.16 -9.80 10.63
CA ASP A 58 3.57 -11.21 10.70
C ASP A 58 3.88 -11.62 12.15
N VAL A 59 4.57 -10.76 12.92
CA VAL A 59 4.84 -10.97 14.35
C VAL A 59 3.55 -10.98 15.18
N ALA A 60 2.59 -10.11 14.85
CA ALA A 60 1.31 -10.09 15.53
C ALA A 60 0.49 -11.36 15.27
N GLU A 61 0.48 -11.86 14.04
CA GLU A 61 -0.19 -13.11 13.68
C GLU A 61 0.44 -14.32 14.36
N GLN A 62 1.79 -14.37 14.47
CA GLN A 62 2.49 -15.39 15.27
C GLN A 62 2.06 -15.40 16.75
N ARG A 63 1.64 -14.25 17.28
CA ARG A 63 1.10 -14.10 18.64
C ARG A 63 -0.41 -14.31 18.72
N LEU A 64 -1.04 -14.83 17.66
CA LEU A 64 -2.48 -15.05 17.55
C LEU A 64 -3.32 -13.77 17.71
N LEU A 65 -2.71 -12.60 17.46
CA LEU A 65 -3.40 -11.33 17.39
C LEU A 65 -4.02 -11.17 15.99
N LYS A 66 -5.13 -10.44 15.91
CA LYS A 66 -5.78 -10.10 14.66
C LYS A 66 -5.26 -8.73 14.18
N PRO A 67 -4.61 -8.64 13.00
CA PRO A 67 -4.24 -7.37 12.40
C PRO A 67 -5.46 -6.50 12.12
N PHE A 68 -5.30 -5.18 12.24
CA PHE A 68 -6.38 -4.27 11.91
C PHE A 68 -6.63 -4.24 10.40
N GLU A 69 -7.91 -4.15 10.01
CA GLU A 69 -8.30 -4.07 8.61
C GLU A 69 -7.73 -2.84 7.90
N GLN A 70 -7.61 -1.71 8.61
CA GLN A 70 -6.97 -0.49 8.07
C GLN A 70 -5.50 -0.71 7.70
N VAL A 71 -4.77 -1.53 8.47
CA VAL A 71 -3.35 -1.85 8.23
C VAL A 71 -3.23 -2.76 7.01
N GLN A 72 -4.06 -3.80 6.95
CA GLN A 72 -4.16 -4.71 5.79
C GLN A 72 -4.50 -3.94 4.51
N LEU A 73 -5.47 -3.02 4.57
CA LEU A 73 -5.85 -2.17 3.44
C LEU A 73 -4.70 -1.24 3.03
N TRP A 74 -3.97 -0.67 3.99
CA TRP A 74 -2.84 0.19 3.72
C TRP A 74 -1.71 -0.56 3.01
N LEU A 75 -1.38 -1.77 3.47
CA LEU A 75 -0.40 -2.66 2.84
C LEU A 75 -0.78 -3.04 1.40
N SER A 76 -2.04 -3.44 1.18
CA SER A 76 -2.55 -3.78 -0.15
C SER A 76 -2.50 -2.60 -1.13
N LYS A 77 -2.85 -1.39 -0.66
CA LYS A 77 -2.74 -0.17 -1.46
C LYS A 77 -1.28 0.18 -1.76
N ALA A 78 -0.38 0.04 -0.78
CA ALA A 78 1.05 0.26 -0.96
C ALA A 78 1.61 -0.65 -2.06
N GLU A 79 1.28 -1.95 -2.02
CA GLU A 79 1.68 -2.91 -3.06
C GLU A 79 1.22 -2.48 -4.46
N THR A 80 -0.06 -2.11 -4.57
CA THR A 80 -0.64 -1.66 -5.85
C THR A 80 0.05 -0.40 -6.38
N MET A 81 0.38 0.55 -5.49
CA MET A 81 1.12 1.77 -5.87
C MET A 81 2.54 1.44 -6.31
N ILE A 82 3.21 0.51 -5.61
CA ILE A 82 4.57 0.08 -5.95
C ILE A 82 4.62 -0.47 -7.36
N THR A 83 3.75 -1.44 -7.71
CA THR A 83 3.72 -2.04 -9.04
C THR A 83 3.43 -1.01 -10.14
N LYS A 84 2.49 -0.09 -9.89
CA LYS A 84 2.16 0.97 -10.86
C LYS A 84 3.33 1.94 -11.07
N ALA A 85 4.00 2.33 -10.00
CA ALA A 85 5.14 3.24 -10.06
C ALA A 85 6.35 2.60 -10.76
N GLU A 86 6.63 1.33 -10.50
CA GLU A 86 7.67 0.57 -11.22
C GLU A 86 7.44 0.58 -12.72
N LYS A 87 6.21 0.27 -13.16
CA LYS A 87 5.85 0.29 -14.57
C LYS A 87 6.05 1.67 -15.19
N LEU A 88 5.68 2.75 -14.47
CA LEU A 88 5.92 4.11 -14.95
C LEU A 88 7.42 4.41 -15.08
N ILE A 89 8.25 3.97 -14.14
CA ILE A 89 9.70 4.16 -14.21
C ILE A 89 10.28 3.38 -15.40
N GLU A 90 9.84 2.14 -15.63
CA GLU A 90 10.25 1.31 -16.76
C GLU A 90 9.85 1.91 -18.11
N ASP A 91 8.64 2.45 -18.24
CA ASP A 91 8.12 3.07 -19.46
C ASP A 91 8.77 4.45 -19.77
N SER A 92 9.46 5.05 -18.80
CA SER A 92 9.96 6.43 -18.88
C SER A 92 10.95 6.70 -20.01
N PRO A 93 11.99 5.87 -20.26
CA PRO A 93 12.94 6.12 -21.34
C PRO A 93 12.27 6.18 -22.72
N ARG A 94 11.31 5.28 -22.98
CA ARG A 94 10.55 5.24 -24.23
C ARG A 94 9.71 6.50 -24.42
N GLN A 95 9.01 6.92 -23.37
CA GLN A 95 8.15 8.11 -23.42
C GLN A 95 8.96 9.41 -23.51
N MET A 96 10.12 9.47 -22.87
CA MET A 96 11.07 10.57 -23.04
C MET A 96 11.62 10.64 -24.47
N ASN A 97 11.94 9.51 -25.09
CA ASN A 97 12.37 9.49 -26.49
C ASN A 97 11.26 10.01 -27.42
N ASN A 98 10.01 9.60 -27.17
CA ASN A 98 8.84 10.08 -27.92
C ASN A 98 8.62 11.60 -27.77
N LEU A 99 8.92 12.17 -26.59
CA LEU A 99 8.92 13.61 -26.38
C LEU A 99 9.99 14.28 -27.23
N CYS A 100 11.24 13.82 -27.15
CA CYS A 100 12.37 14.45 -27.84
C CYS A 100 12.24 14.46 -29.38
N LEU A 101 11.59 13.45 -29.97
CA LEU A 101 11.49 13.26 -31.43
C LEU A 101 10.19 13.76 -32.07
N GLY A 102 9.20 14.19 -31.26
CA GLY A 102 7.88 14.60 -31.75
C GLY A 102 7.76 16.10 -32.01
N SER A 103 7.09 16.49 -33.10
CA SER A 103 6.61 17.88 -33.23
C SER A 103 5.55 18.16 -32.15
N CYS A 104 5.45 19.40 -31.68
CA CYS A 104 4.52 19.80 -30.60
C CYS A 104 3.02 19.50 -30.91
N ALA A 105 2.67 19.19 -32.15
CA ALA A 105 1.31 18.82 -32.58
C ALA A 105 1.11 17.31 -32.83
N SER A 106 2.12 16.48 -32.55
CA SER A 106 2.04 15.04 -32.79
C SER A 106 1.26 14.29 -31.70
N LYS A 107 0.63 13.16 -32.07
CA LYS A 107 -0.04 12.26 -31.10
C LYS A 107 0.93 11.75 -30.02
N ASN A 108 2.20 11.58 -30.36
CA ASN A 108 3.27 11.14 -29.45
C ASN A 108 3.62 12.19 -28.39
N PHE A 109 3.49 13.47 -28.71
CA PHE A 109 3.68 14.56 -27.75
C PHE A 109 2.57 14.57 -26.70
N LEU A 110 1.30 14.46 -27.12
CA LEU A 110 0.15 14.46 -26.20
C LEU A 110 0.15 13.23 -25.26
N SER A 111 0.49 12.04 -25.77
CA SER A 111 0.57 10.84 -24.93
C SER A 111 1.66 10.95 -23.87
N SER A 112 2.81 11.51 -24.24
CA SER A 112 3.94 11.66 -23.33
C SER A 112 3.76 12.81 -22.32
N TYR A 113 3.01 13.85 -22.68
CA TYR A 113 2.58 14.87 -21.71
C TYR A 113 1.62 14.29 -20.66
N LYS A 114 0.66 13.45 -21.08
CA LYS A 114 -0.20 12.70 -20.15
C LYS A 114 0.63 11.80 -19.24
N PHE A 115 1.68 11.18 -19.78
CA PHE A 115 2.59 10.34 -19.02
C PHE A 115 3.33 11.13 -17.92
N GLY A 116 3.90 12.30 -18.21
CA GLY A 116 4.55 13.11 -17.17
C GLY A 116 3.58 13.63 -16.10
N LYS A 117 2.32 13.90 -16.47
CA LYS A 117 1.25 14.18 -15.49
C LYS A 117 0.98 12.99 -14.58
N ASN A 118 0.97 11.77 -15.13
CA ASN A 118 0.80 10.54 -14.34
C ASN A 118 1.95 10.33 -13.36
N ILE A 119 3.20 10.59 -13.76
CA ILE A 119 4.37 10.53 -12.84
C ILE A 119 4.20 11.49 -11.67
N THR A 120 3.81 12.74 -11.95
CA THR A 120 3.62 13.75 -10.89
C THR A 120 2.49 13.37 -9.94
N LYS A 121 1.38 12.85 -10.48
CA LYS A 121 0.25 12.36 -9.68
C LYS A 121 0.64 11.15 -8.83
N MET A 122 1.40 10.21 -9.40
CA MET A 122 1.85 9.02 -8.68
C MET A 122 2.76 9.39 -7.52
N LEU A 123 3.70 10.32 -7.72
CA LEU A 123 4.56 10.83 -6.66
C LEU A 123 3.74 11.43 -5.50
N GLN A 124 2.72 12.24 -5.83
CA GLN A 124 1.84 12.80 -4.82
C GLN A 124 1.07 11.72 -4.05
N GLU A 125 0.48 10.76 -4.76
CA GLU A 125 -0.25 9.64 -4.15
C GLU A 125 0.64 8.80 -3.23
N ILE A 126 1.90 8.56 -3.60
CA ILE A 126 2.88 7.85 -2.75
C ILE A 126 3.17 8.64 -1.48
N ASN A 127 3.50 9.92 -1.58
CA ASN A 127 3.81 10.76 -0.42
C ASN A 127 2.60 10.84 0.55
N ASP A 128 1.40 11.00 0.00
CA ASP A 128 0.18 10.99 0.79
C ASP A 128 -0.05 9.63 1.47
N HIS A 129 0.29 8.52 0.80
CA HIS A 129 0.12 7.18 1.38
C HIS A 129 1.14 6.88 2.47
N VAL A 130 2.40 7.28 2.28
CA VAL A 130 3.48 7.19 3.29
C VAL A 130 3.09 7.93 4.57
N SER A 131 2.55 9.15 4.44
CA SER A 131 2.08 9.95 5.59
C SER A 131 0.96 9.28 6.39
N LYS A 132 0.14 8.45 5.73
CA LYS A 132 -0.97 7.70 6.35
C LYS A 132 -0.52 6.39 6.99
N GLY A 133 0.72 5.97 6.77
CA GLY A 133 1.29 4.72 7.29
C GLY A 133 1.74 4.78 8.76
N ALA A 134 1.46 5.86 9.48
CA ALA A 134 1.83 6.01 10.89
C ALA A 134 0.77 5.38 11.83
N PHE A 135 0.78 4.05 11.95
CA PHE A 135 -0.12 3.35 12.87
C PHE A 135 0.51 3.19 14.26
N LYS A 136 -0.21 3.59 15.32
CA LYS A 136 0.23 3.39 16.71
C LYS A 136 0.18 1.93 17.15
N LYS A 137 -0.72 1.14 16.57
CA LYS A 137 -0.95 -0.27 16.88
C LYS A 137 -1.37 -0.98 15.60
N VAL A 138 -0.77 -2.15 15.32
CA VAL A 138 -1.01 -2.90 14.07
C VAL A 138 -2.04 -4.02 14.18
N ALA A 139 -2.26 -4.52 15.40
CA ALA A 139 -3.12 -5.68 15.66
C ALA A 139 -3.64 -5.67 17.09
N GLU A 140 -4.73 -6.37 17.35
CA GLU A 140 -5.33 -6.54 18.67
C GLU A 140 -5.66 -7.99 19.00
N SER A 141 -5.90 -8.28 20.28
CA SER A 141 -6.31 -9.60 20.71
C SER A 141 -7.60 -10.00 20.02
N ARG A 142 -7.67 -11.24 19.54
CA ARG A 142 -8.95 -11.79 19.10
C ARG A 142 -9.95 -11.68 20.25
N PRO A 143 -11.23 -11.35 19.97
CA PRO A 143 -12.28 -11.57 20.94
C PRO A 143 -12.17 -13.02 21.42
N SER A 144 -12.11 -13.22 22.73
CA SER A 144 -12.13 -14.57 23.30
C SER A 144 -13.29 -15.33 22.68
N ALA A 145 -13.06 -16.59 22.31
CA ALA A 145 -14.13 -17.44 21.81
C ALA A 145 -15.32 -17.34 22.77
N SER A 146 -16.52 -17.19 22.22
CA SER A 146 -17.75 -17.13 23.03
C SER A 146 -17.80 -18.39 23.90
N VAL A 147 -17.56 -18.23 25.20
CA VAL A 147 -17.77 -19.32 26.15
C VAL A 147 -19.28 -19.46 26.28
N VAL A 148 -19.82 -20.51 25.69
CA VAL A 148 -21.21 -20.90 25.92
C VAL A 148 -21.25 -21.53 27.30
N VAL A 149 -21.97 -20.88 28.23
CA VAL A 149 -22.32 -21.52 29.50
C VAL A 149 -23.15 -22.73 29.15
N ARG A 150 -22.61 -23.92 29.39
CA ARG A 150 -23.34 -25.17 29.18
C ARG A 150 -24.39 -25.28 30.30
N PRO A 151 -25.62 -25.75 29.99
CA PRO A 151 -26.60 -26.02 31.03
C PRO A 151 -26.01 -26.93 32.10
N GLU A 152 -26.25 -26.58 33.36
CA GLU A 152 -25.79 -27.34 34.51
C GLU A 152 -26.73 -28.55 34.68
N GLU A 153 -26.30 -29.70 34.17
CA GLU A 153 -26.92 -30.98 34.50
C GLU A 153 -26.19 -31.54 35.71
N GLN A 154 -26.92 -31.74 36.81
CA GLN A 154 -26.36 -32.30 38.03
C GLN A 154 -26.34 -33.83 37.90
N PRO A 155 -25.17 -34.48 37.78
CA PRO A 155 -25.11 -35.92 37.65
C PRO A 155 -25.41 -36.57 38.99
N ILE A 156 -26.35 -37.52 38.99
CA ILE A 156 -26.75 -38.28 40.19
C ILE A 156 -25.73 -39.41 40.41
N GLY A 157 -25.25 -39.57 41.65
CA GLY A 157 -24.34 -40.66 42.01
C GLY A 157 -22.86 -40.35 41.78
N LEU A 158 -22.50 -39.11 41.42
CA LEU A 158 -21.12 -38.63 41.26
C LEU A 158 -20.72 -37.58 42.32
N GLU A 159 -21.51 -37.41 43.38
CA GLU A 159 -21.34 -36.35 44.38
C GLU A 159 -19.93 -36.40 45.01
N SER A 160 -19.46 -37.59 45.39
CA SER A 160 -18.11 -37.78 45.96
C SER A 160 -16.98 -37.44 44.97
N THR A 161 -17.20 -37.72 43.68
CA THR A 161 -16.21 -37.40 42.63
C THR A 161 -16.17 -35.90 42.37
N ILE A 162 -17.33 -35.24 42.30
CA ILE A 162 -17.44 -33.79 42.17
C ILE A 162 -16.73 -33.10 43.32
N GLU A 163 -16.97 -33.52 44.56
CA GLU A 163 -16.37 -32.90 45.75
C GLU A 163 -14.84 -33.02 45.75
N LYS A 164 -14.31 -34.18 45.35
CA LYS A 164 -12.86 -34.40 45.21
C LYS A 164 -12.26 -33.49 44.14
N VAL A 165 -12.89 -33.41 42.96
CA VAL A 165 -12.44 -32.55 41.86
C VAL A 165 -12.51 -31.09 42.27
N TRP A 166 -13.57 -30.67 42.96
CA TRP A 166 -13.71 -29.32 43.46
C TRP A 166 -12.58 -28.95 44.43
N HIS A 167 -12.24 -29.84 45.36
CA HIS A 167 -11.10 -29.65 46.25
C HIS A 167 -9.78 -29.49 45.47
N CYS A 168 -9.57 -30.29 44.44
CA CYS A 168 -8.39 -30.18 43.58
C CYS A 168 -8.35 -28.88 42.75
N ILE A 169 -9.50 -28.34 42.35
CA ILE A 169 -9.58 -27.07 41.59
C ILE A 169 -9.30 -25.87 42.50
N VAL A 170 -9.78 -25.91 43.75
CA VAL A 170 -9.57 -24.82 44.73
C VAL A 170 -8.13 -24.81 45.23
N ASP A 171 -7.47 -25.96 45.26
CA ASP A 171 -6.06 -26.09 45.63
C ASP A 171 -5.14 -25.54 44.51
N LYS A 172 -4.25 -24.61 44.87
CA LYS A 172 -3.36 -23.91 43.92
C LYS A 172 -2.14 -24.73 43.52
N ASP A 173 -1.86 -25.83 44.22
CA ASP A 173 -0.69 -26.67 43.98
C ASP A 173 -0.94 -27.81 42.98
N VAL A 174 -2.16 -27.89 42.41
CA VAL A 174 -2.55 -28.91 41.43
C VAL A 174 -2.56 -28.32 40.01
N GLY A 175 -1.81 -28.93 39.08
CA GLY A 175 -1.68 -28.43 37.70
C GLY A 175 -2.70 -29.01 36.70
N ILE A 176 -2.82 -30.34 36.62
CA ILE A 176 -3.69 -31.05 35.67
C ILE A 176 -4.50 -32.10 36.42
N ILE A 177 -5.83 -32.09 36.24
CA ILE A 177 -6.75 -33.09 36.80
C ILE A 177 -7.15 -34.06 35.68
N GLY A 178 -6.79 -35.33 35.81
CA GLY A 178 -7.21 -36.39 34.91
C GLY A 178 -8.39 -37.18 35.50
N LEU A 179 -9.49 -37.29 34.77
CA LEU A 179 -10.62 -38.15 35.11
C LEU A 179 -10.62 -39.38 34.20
N TYR A 180 -10.81 -40.57 34.76
CA TYR A 180 -10.84 -41.83 34.02
C TYR A 180 -11.91 -42.76 34.58
N GLY A 181 -12.49 -43.60 33.72
CA GLY A 181 -13.55 -44.53 34.10
C GLY A 181 -14.03 -45.38 32.93
N LEU A 182 -14.95 -46.32 33.22
CA LEU A 182 -15.66 -47.07 32.19
C LEU A 182 -16.51 -46.12 31.35
N GLY A 183 -16.65 -46.40 30.04
CA GLY A 183 -17.49 -45.60 29.15
C GLY A 183 -18.95 -45.61 29.57
N GLY A 184 -19.62 -44.46 29.54
CA GLY A 184 -21.03 -44.30 29.90
C GLY A 184 -21.31 -43.86 31.35
N VAL A 185 -20.28 -43.58 32.14
CA VAL A 185 -20.42 -43.14 33.55
C VAL A 185 -20.61 -41.61 33.67
N GLY A 186 -20.54 -40.85 32.57
CA GLY A 186 -20.75 -39.40 32.58
C GLY A 186 -19.57 -38.62 33.16
N VAL A 187 -18.35 -39.01 32.77
CA VAL A 187 -17.10 -38.30 33.10
C VAL A 187 -16.97 -36.99 32.33
#